data_AF-A0A377JK57-F1
#
_entry.id   AF-A0A377JK57-F1
#
_cell.length_a   1.000
_cell.length_b   1.000
_cell.length_c   1.000
_cell.angle_alpha   90.00
_cell.angle_beta   90.00
_cell.angle_gamma   90.00
#
_symmetry.space_group_name_H-M   'P 1'
#
loop_
_entity.id
_entity.type
_entity.pdbx_description
1 polymer ?
#
loop_
_entity_poly.entity_id
_entity_poly.type
_entity_poly.pdbx_seq_one_letter_code
_entity_poly.pdbx_strand_id
1 'polypeptide(L)'
;MNMNEKLDYSNLSAVELKAIMYSQMNCEKKEGETHYLPLPYLGETIVTLAEIFESYPSEKLYELRNLHDELLATNKHLLQLAPNPPSFNPEEIVASLTNDEIIDGLLKNSIVISLVETLTYFQKVVAERINDIENGVLKGVNNGSIN
;
A
#
# COMPACT_ATOMS: atom_id res chain seq x y z
N MET A 1 -12.25 29.17 10.89
CA MET A 1 -12.34 27.97 11.76
C MET A 1 -11.17 28.03 12.74
N ASN A 2 -11.42 27.94 14.04
CA ASN A 2 -10.36 28.01 15.04
C ASN A 2 -9.74 26.60 15.15
N MET A 3 -8.46 26.42 14.80
CA MET A 3 -7.82 25.10 14.69
C MET A 3 -7.73 24.31 16.03
N ASN A 4 -8.12 24.93 17.15
CA ASN A 4 -8.10 24.33 18.48
C ASN A 4 -9.46 23.77 18.93
N GLU A 5 -10.51 23.89 18.12
CA GLU A 5 -11.81 23.29 18.43
C GLU A 5 -11.78 21.79 18.09
N LYS A 6 -12.33 20.98 19.01
CA LYS A 6 -12.41 19.54 18.84
C LYS A 6 -13.27 19.24 17.61
N LEU A 7 -12.69 18.60 16.58
CA LEU A 7 -13.40 18.21 15.37
C LEU A 7 -14.59 17.31 15.74
N ASP A 8 -15.77 17.67 15.24
CA ASP A 8 -16.97 16.87 15.38
C ASP A 8 -17.01 15.81 14.28
N TYR A 9 -16.93 14.55 14.68
CA TYR A 9 -16.92 13.40 13.78
C TYR A 9 -18.26 12.66 13.75
N SER A 10 -19.31 13.17 14.41
CA SER A 10 -20.56 12.44 14.60
C SER A 10 -21.31 12.09 13.32
N ASN A 11 -21.04 12.81 12.23
CA ASN A 11 -21.70 12.62 10.93
C ASN A 11 -20.89 11.77 9.94
N LEU A 12 -19.71 11.28 10.33
CA LEU A 12 -18.88 10.45 9.48
C LEU A 12 -19.31 8.99 9.53
N SER A 13 -19.28 8.33 8.37
CA SER A 13 -19.44 6.89 8.25
C SER A 13 -18.26 6.14 8.89
N ALA A 14 -18.47 4.86 9.18
CA ALA A 14 -17.41 3.99 9.68
C ALA A 14 -16.20 3.90 8.73
N VAL A 15 -16.42 4.07 7.42
CA VAL A 15 -15.35 4.04 6.41
C VAL A 15 -14.51 5.32 6.50
N GLU A 16 -15.15 6.49 6.60
CA GLU A 16 -14.47 7.78 6.72
C GLU A 16 -13.70 7.90 8.04
N LEU A 17 -14.29 7.43 9.15
CA LEU A 17 -13.59 7.37 10.45
C LEU A 17 -12.34 6.49 10.38
N LYS A 18 -12.41 5.35 9.68
CA LYS A 18 -11.27 4.44 9.49
C LYS A 18 -10.20 5.05 8.59
N ALA A 19 -10.60 5.79 7.55
CA ALA A 19 -9.66 6.52 6.70
C ALA A 19 -8.93 7.64 7.47
N ILE A 20 -9.62 8.37 8.34
CA ILE A 20 -9.00 9.38 9.22
C ILE A 20 -8.01 8.72 10.19
N MET A 21 -8.41 7.61 10.82
CA MET A 21 -7.53 6.84 11.71
C MET A 21 -6.26 6.38 10.99
N TYR A 22 -6.38 5.82 9.78
CA TYR A 22 -5.22 5.44 8.98
C TYR A 22 -4.36 6.64 8.58
N SER A 23 -4.97 7.76 8.19
CA SER A 23 -4.25 9.01 7.89
C SER A 23 -3.45 9.52 9.10
N GLN A 24 -4.00 9.43 10.31
CA GLN A 24 -3.28 9.79 11.54
C GLN A 24 -2.13 8.83 11.84
N MET A 25 -2.36 7.51 11.78
CA MET A 25 -1.29 6.51 11.93
C MET A 25 -0.17 6.71 10.91
N ASN A 26 -0.54 7.16 9.71
CA ASN A 26 0.37 7.47 8.63
C ASN A 26 1.20 8.75 8.87
N CYS A 27 0.59 9.76 9.51
CA CYS A 27 1.26 10.99 9.92
C CYS A 27 2.18 10.81 11.14
N GLU A 28 2.00 9.76 11.95
CA GLU A 28 2.86 9.44 13.10
C GLU A 28 4.23 8.85 12.72
N LYS A 29 4.53 8.76 11.41
CA LYS A 29 5.80 8.30 10.86
C LYS A 29 6.99 8.94 11.59
N LYS A 30 7.82 8.09 12.20
CA LYS A 30 9.12 8.52 12.74
C LYS A 30 10.15 8.47 11.63
N GLU A 31 10.87 9.58 11.45
CA GLU A 31 12.03 9.67 10.57
C GLU A 31 13.00 8.51 10.88
N GLY A 32 13.32 7.68 9.89
CA GLY A 32 14.26 6.57 10.03
C GLY A 32 13.67 5.16 10.06
N GLU A 33 12.34 4.99 10.08
CA GLU A 33 11.76 3.66 9.85
C GLU A 33 11.99 3.22 8.40
N THR A 34 12.72 2.12 8.24
CA THR A 34 13.17 1.62 6.93
C THR A 34 12.00 1.17 6.06
N HIS A 35 10.90 0.70 6.66
CA HIS A 35 9.76 0.12 5.96
C HIS A 35 8.48 0.70 6.54
N TYR A 36 7.90 1.67 5.83
CA TYR A 36 6.64 2.29 6.21
C TYR A 36 5.57 1.84 5.22
N LEU A 37 4.52 1.20 5.73
CA LEU A 37 3.38 0.75 4.94
C LEU A 37 2.13 1.54 5.33
N PRO A 38 1.47 2.26 4.40
CA PRO A 38 0.40 3.21 4.75
C PRO A 38 -0.91 2.57 5.24
N LEU A 39 -0.99 1.24 5.25
CA LEU A 39 -2.15 0.48 5.71
C LEU A 39 -1.66 -0.48 6.79
N PRO A 40 -1.65 -0.12 8.08
CA PRO A 40 -0.87 -0.83 9.10
C PRO A 40 -1.18 -2.33 9.16
N TYR A 41 -2.45 -2.73 9.25
CA TYR A 41 -2.80 -4.15 9.33
C TYR A 41 -2.54 -4.95 8.05
N LEU A 42 -2.84 -4.35 6.89
CA LEU A 42 -2.57 -4.99 5.60
C LEU A 42 -1.06 -5.04 5.35
N GLY A 43 -0.35 -3.98 5.70
CA GLY A 43 1.08 -3.83 5.61
C GLY A 43 1.81 -4.86 6.43
N GLU A 44 1.47 -5.01 7.71
CA GLU A 44 2.02 -6.05 8.60
C GLU A 44 1.77 -7.47 8.05
N THR A 45 0.57 -7.72 7.52
CA THR A 45 0.25 -9.00 6.87
C THR A 45 1.13 -9.24 5.65
N ILE A 46 1.34 -8.19 4.84
CA ILE A 46 2.18 -8.24 3.63
C ILE A 46 3.66 -8.40 3.99
N VAL A 47 4.15 -7.79 5.07
CA VAL A 47 5.52 -8.00 5.59
C VAL A 47 5.69 -9.46 6.01
N THR A 48 4.74 -10.01 6.77
CA THR A 48 4.77 -11.41 7.19
C THR A 48 4.81 -12.35 5.97
N LEU A 49 4.01 -12.06 4.94
CA LEU A 49 4.04 -12.81 3.68
C LEU A 49 5.39 -12.64 2.95
N ALA A 50 5.93 -11.42 2.90
CA ALA A 50 7.22 -11.14 2.28
C ALA A 50 8.35 -11.97 2.91
N GLU A 51 8.43 -12.04 4.24
CA GLU A 51 9.41 -12.85 4.97
C GLU A 51 9.33 -14.34 4.60
N ILE A 52 8.12 -14.88 4.44
CA ILE A 52 7.92 -16.25 3.95
C ILE A 52 8.49 -16.39 2.53
N PHE A 53 8.25 -15.41 1.68
CA PHE A 53 8.65 -15.44 0.27
C PHE A 53 10.16 -15.25 0.04
N GLU A 54 10.89 -14.63 0.97
CA GLU A 54 12.36 -14.53 0.91
C GLU A 54 13.05 -15.90 0.87
N SER A 55 12.40 -16.93 1.41
CA SER A 55 12.87 -18.32 1.42
C SER A 55 11.99 -19.27 0.61
N TYR A 56 11.11 -18.73 -0.26
CA TYR A 56 10.16 -19.54 -1.03
C TYR A 56 10.88 -20.61 -1.87
N PRO A 57 10.34 -21.84 -2.00
CA PRO A 57 11.06 -22.93 -2.65
C PRO A 57 11.42 -22.65 -4.11
N SER A 58 12.65 -23.00 -4.51
CA SER A 58 13.15 -22.80 -5.88
C SER A 58 12.41 -23.63 -6.93
N GLU A 59 11.87 -24.78 -6.52
CA GLU A 59 11.05 -25.66 -7.37
C GLU A 59 9.76 -24.97 -7.83
N LYS A 60 9.37 -23.89 -7.15
CA LYS A 60 8.16 -23.11 -7.42
C LYS A 60 8.43 -21.80 -8.16
N LEU A 61 9.57 -21.68 -8.86
CA LEU A 61 9.93 -20.48 -9.63
C LEU A 61 8.81 -20.01 -10.58
N TYR A 62 8.08 -20.93 -11.21
CA TYR A 62 6.96 -20.59 -12.08
C TYR A 62 5.81 -19.89 -11.32
N GLU A 63 5.49 -20.36 -10.11
CA GLU A 63 4.47 -19.73 -9.25
C GLU A 63 4.91 -18.32 -8.80
N LEU A 64 6.20 -18.14 -8.48
CA LEU A 64 6.76 -16.82 -8.15
C LEU A 64 6.63 -15.83 -9.31
N ARG A 65 6.92 -16.25 -10.55
CA ARG A 65 6.77 -15.41 -11.74
C ARG A 65 5.31 -15.01 -11.97
N ASN A 66 4.39 -15.97 -11.85
CA ASN A 66 2.96 -15.68 -11.98
C ASN A 66 2.50 -14.67 -10.91
N LEU A 67 2.90 -14.88 -9.64
CA LEU A 67 2.57 -13.95 -8.56
C LEU A 67 3.13 -12.54 -8.82
N HIS A 68 4.38 -12.44 -9.27
CA HIS A 68 4.98 -11.16 -9.63
C HIS A 68 4.16 -10.43 -10.71
N ASP A 69 3.74 -11.14 -11.75
CA ASP A 69 2.96 -10.57 -12.85
C ASP A 69 1.53 -10.20 -12.43
N GLU A 70 0.92 -10.99 -11.55
CA GLU A 70 -0.38 -10.70 -10.95
C GLU A 70 -0.33 -9.44 -10.07
N LEU A 71 0.72 -9.29 -9.25
CA LEU A 71 0.96 -8.09 -8.45
C LEU A 71 1.17 -6.86 -9.34
N LEU A 72 1.96 -6.98 -10.42
CA LEU A 72 2.16 -5.91 -11.39
C LEU A 72 0.84 -5.50 -12.07
N ALA A 73 0.04 -6.48 -12.50
CA ALA A 73 -1.25 -6.23 -13.13
C ALA A 73 -2.23 -5.56 -12.17
N THR A 74 -2.25 -6.00 -10.91
CA THR A 74 -3.08 -5.41 -9.84
C THR A 74 -2.69 -3.96 -9.58
N ASN A 75 -1.40 -3.66 -9.44
CA ASN A 75 -0.90 -2.30 -9.26
C ASN A 75 -1.29 -1.38 -10.42
N LYS A 76 -1.17 -1.85 -11.67
CA LYS A 76 -1.61 -1.08 -12.85
C LYS A 76 -3.11 -0.79 -12.83
N HIS A 77 -3.95 -1.76 -12.46
CA HIS A 77 -5.39 -1.56 -12.35
C HIS A 77 -5.75 -0.59 -11.23
N LEU A 78 -5.12 -0.70 -10.06
CA LEU A 78 -5.34 0.23 -8.95
C LEU A 78 -5.02 1.67 -9.36
N LEU A 79 -3.88 1.90 -10.02
CA LEU A 79 -3.51 3.22 -10.52
C LEU A 79 -4.51 3.79 -11.53
N GLN A 80 -5.19 2.94 -12.31
CA GLN A 80 -6.25 3.36 -13.22
C GLN A 80 -7.56 3.74 -12.51
N LEU A 81 -7.77 3.26 -11.28
CA LEU A 81 -8.91 3.64 -10.45
C LEU A 81 -8.69 4.96 -9.71
N ALA A 82 -7.45 5.47 -9.68
CA ALA A 82 -7.14 6.75 -9.07
C ALA A 82 -7.86 7.87 -9.85
N PRO A 83 -8.72 8.68 -9.21
CA PRO A 83 -9.43 9.73 -9.93
C PRO A 83 -8.43 10.80 -10.39
N ASN A 84 -8.41 11.04 -11.70
CA ASN A 84 -7.64 12.15 -12.26
C ASN A 84 -8.30 13.48 -11.84
N PRO A 85 -7.51 14.43 -11.32
CA PRO A 85 -8.07 15.75 -11.03
C PRO A 85 -8.49 16.42 -12.34
N PRO A 86 -9.57 17.22 -12.33
CA PRO A 86 -10.08 17.89 -13.54
C PRO A 86 -9.11 18.94 -14.08
N SER A 87 -8.20 19.42 -13.24
CA SER A 87 -7.08 20.29 -13.60
C SER A 87 -5.92 20.05 -12.62
N PHE A 88 -4.70 20.44 -13.00
CA PHE A 88 -3.57 20.52 -12.08
C PHE A 88 -3.42 21.92 -11.45
N ASN A 89 -4.23 22.90 -11.88
CA ASN A 89 -4.26 24.24 -11.31
C ASN A 89 -5.20 24.26 -10.09
N PRO A 90 -4.70 24.54 -8.87
CA PRO A 90 -5.53 24.56 -7.66
C PRO A 90 -6.70 25.54 -7.73
N GLU A 91 -6.53 26.68 -8.41
CA GLU A 91 -7.59 27.69 -8.57
C GLU A 91 -8.74 27.17 -9.42
N GLU A 92 -8.43 26.41 -10.48
CA GLU A 92 -9.43 25.78 -11.34
C GLU A 92 -10.13 24.62 -10.64
N ILE A 93 -9.42 23.86 -9.79
CA ILE A 93 -10.01 22.78 -8.99
C ILE A 93 -11.04 23.36 -8.01
N VAL A 94 -10.67 24.39 -7.25
CA VAL A 94 -11.59 25.02 -6.26
C VAL A 94 -12.76 25.72 -6.94
N ALA A 95 -12.59 26.22 -8.16
CA ALA A 95 -13.68 26.79 -8.94
C ALA A 95 -14.64 25.75 -9.53
N SER A 96 -14.19 24.50 -9.72
CA SER A 96 -14.94 23.46 -10.43
C SER A 96 -15.53 22.36 -9.55
N LEU A 97 -14.99 22.16 -8.34
CA LEU A 97 -15.41 21.12 -7.41
C LEU A 97 -15.85 21.69 -6.06
N THR A 98 -16.82 21.02 -5.44
CA THR A 98 -17.17 21.26 -4.04
C THR A 98 -16.10 20.72 -3.10
N ASN A 99 -16.07 21.21 -1.86
CA ASN A 99 -15.15 20.70 -0.83
C ASN A 99 -15.30 19.19 -0.63
N ASP A 100 -16.53 18.66 -0.67
CA ASP A 100 -16.80 17.24 -0.48
C ASP A 100 -16.24 16.40 -1.63
N GLU A 101 -16.37 16.87 -2.88
CA GLU A 101 -15.78 16.20 -4.05
C GLU A 101 -14.25 16.23 -4.03
N ILE A 102 -13.65 17.35 -3.57
CA ILE A 102 -12.19 17.45 -3.39
C ILE A 102 -11.72 16.46 -2.33
N ILE A 103 -12.40 16.41 -1.18
CA ILE A 103 -12.06 15.48 -0.08
C ILE A 103 -12.21 14.03 -0.53
N ASP A 104 -13.32 13.67 -1.18
CA ASP A 104 -13.56 12.32 -1.70
C ASP A 104 -12.50 11.92 -2.74
N GLY A 105 -12.15 12.83 -3.67
CA GLY A 105 -11.10 12.60 -4.66
C GLY A 105 -9.72 12.39 -4.02
N LEU A 106 -9.37 13.18 -3.00
CA LEU A 106 -8.11 13.03 -2.24
C LEU A 106 -8.08 11.72 -1.46
N LEU A 107 -9.18 11.35 -0.79
CA LEU A 107 -9.28 10.09 -0.04
C LEU A 107 -9.13 8.88 -0.96
N LYS A 108 -9.82 8.86 -2.11
CA LYS A 108 -9.70 7.80 -3.11
C LYS A 108 -8.27 7.68 -3.64
N ASN A 109 -7.64 8.80 -4.01
CA ASN A 109 -6.25 8.82 -4.44
C ASN A 109 -5.31 8.29 -3.34
N SER A 110 -5.49 8.74 -2.10
CA SER A 110 -4.68 8.31 -0.96
C SER A 110 -4.78 6.80 -0.73
N ILE A 111 -5.99 6.22 -0.79
CA ILE A 111 -6.20 4.78 -0.65
C ILE A 111 -5.53 4.01 -1.79
N VAL A 112 -5.72 4.45 -3.04
CA VAL A 112 -5.11 3.80 -4.22
C VAL A 112 -3.59 3.80 -4.11
N ILE A 113 -2.98 4.96 -3.83
CA ILE A 113 -1.53 5.09 -3.67
C ILE A 113 -1.04 4.18 -2.54
N SER A 114 -1.73 4.17 -1.40
CA SER A 114 -1.39 3.35 -0.24
C SER A 114 -1.38 1.85 -0.54
N LEU A 115 -2.38 1.37 -1.30
CA LEU A 115 -2.45 -0.02 -1.73
C LEU A 115 -1.33 -0.35 -2.73
N VAL A 116 -1.09 0.52 -3.69
CA VAL A 116 -0.03 0.34 -4.70
C VAL A 116 1.34 0.29 -4.05
N GLU A 117 1.63 1.17 -3.09
CA GLU A 117 2.89 1.15 -2.33
C GLU A 117 3.07 -0.18 -1.60
N THR A 118 2.02 -0.65 -0.92
CA THR A 118 2.04 -1.91 -0.16
C THR A 118 2.28 -3.13 -1.05
N LEU A 119 1.56 -3.22 -2.17
CA LEU A 119 1.70 -4.34 -3.10
C LEU A 119 3.01 -4.27 -3.91
N THR A 120 3.50 -3.07 -4.23
CA THR A 120 4.82 -2.87 -4.85
C THR A 120 5.94 -3.37 -3.96
N TYR A 121 5.85 -3.14 -2.64
CA TYR A 121 6.81 -3.70 -1.69
C TYR A 121 6.84 -5.23 -1.79
N PHE A 122 5.68 -5.89 -1.78
CA PHE A 122 5.65 -7.36 -1.88
C PHE A 122 6.18 -7.85 -3.23
N GLN A 123 5.79 -7.17 -4.31
CA GLN A 123 6.27 -7.47 -5.66
C GLN A 123 7.81 -7.42 -5.73
N LYS A 124 8.44 -6.44 -5.07
CA LYS A 124 9.90 -6.32 -5.00
C LYS A 124 10.53 -7.53 -4.31
N VAL A 125 10.00 -7.99 -3.19
CA VAL A 125 10.51 -9.17 -2.47
C VAL A 125 10.40 -10.43 -3.33
N VAL A 126 9.27 -10.61 -4.03
CA VAL A 126 9.10 -11.72 -4.99
C VAL A 126 10.13 -11.63 -6.11
N ALA A 127 10.37 -10.45 -6.67
CA ALA A 127 11.36 -10.24 -7.72
C ALA A 127 12.80 -10.54 -7.25
N GLU A 128 13.15 -10.10 -6.04
CA GLU A 128 14.44 -10.41 -5.42
C GLU A 128 14.61 -11.92 -5.22
N ARG A 129 13.57 -12.62 -4.77
CA ARG A 129 13.61 -14.08 -4.65
C ARG A 129 13.79 -14.79 -5.99
N ILE A 130 13.08 -14.36 -7.03
CA ILE A 130 13.25 -14.87 -8.40
C ILE A 130 14.71 -14.71 -8.83
N ASN A 131 15.26 -13.50 -8.65
CA ASN A 131 16.64 -13.19 -9.00
C ASN A 131 17.65 -14.04 -8.21
N ASP A 132 17.41 -14.28 -6.92
CA ASP A 132 18.24 -15.17 -6.10
C ASP A 132 18.24 -16.60 -6.67
N ILE A 133 17.08 -17.15 -7.02
CA ILE A 133 16.95 -18.50 -7.59
C ILE A 133 17.67 -18.59 -8.94
N GLU A 134 17.45 -17.61 -9.82
CA GLU A 134 18.03 -17.58 -11.17
C GLU A 134 19.56 -17.44 -11.16
N ASN A 135 20.11 -16.74 -10.16
CA ASN A 135 21.55 -16.57 -9.98
C ASN A 135 22.19 -17.65 -9.07
N GLY A 136 21.43 -18.67 -8.65
CA GLY A 136 21.95 -19.76 -7.84
C GLY A 136 22.25 -19.40 -6.38
N VAL A 137 21.67 -18.32 -5.86
CA VAL A 137 21.76 -17.92 -4.45
C VAL A 137 20.84 -18.82 -3.62
N LEU A 138 21.44 -19.85 -3.01
CA LEU A 138 20.74 -20.78 -2.11
C LEU A 138 20.57 -20.14 -0.72
N LYS A 139 19.46 -19.44 -0.51
CA LYS A 139 18.98 -19.10 0.84
C LYS A 139 18.41 -20.36 1.48
N GLY A 140 19.00 -20.78 2.61
CA GLY A 140 18.74 -22.05 3.26
C GLY A 140 17.26 -22.25 3.57
N VAL A 141 16.76 -23.46 3.33
CA VAL A 141 15.42 -23.88 3.70
C VAL A 141 15.29 -23.73 5.21
N ASN A 142 14.47 -22.79 5.68
CA ASN A 142 14.11 -22.72 7.08
C ASN A 142 13.15 -23.89 7.34
N ASN A 143 13.71 -25.09 7.44
CA ASN A 143 13.04 -26.27 7.96
C ASN A 143 12.78 -25.97 9.43
N GLY A 144 11.69 -25.24 9.69
CA GLY A 144 11.13 -25.12 11.02
C GLY A 144 11.05 -26.51 11.60
N SER A 145 11.85 -26.77 12.63
CA SER A 145 11.76 -28.02 13.38
C SER A 145 10.34 -28.09 13.92
N ILE A 146 9.57 -29.05 13.39
CA ILE A 146 8.27 -29.42 13.93
C ILE A 146 8.58 -30.10 15.27
N ASN A 147 8.29 -29.42 16.37
CA ASN A 147 8.21 -30.03 17.69
C ASN A 147 6.97 -30.93 17.77
#